data_AF-A0A2T5C6W1-F1
#
_entry.id   AF-A0A2T5C6W1-F1
#
_cell.length_a   1.000
_cell.length_b   1.000
_cell.length_c   1.000
_cell.angle_alpha   90.00
_cell.angle_beta   90.00
_cell.angle_gamma   90.00
#
_symmetry.space_group_name_H-M   'P 1'
#
loop_
_entity.id
_entity.type
_entity.pdbx_description
1 polymer ?
#
loop_
_entity_poly.entity_id
_entity_poly.type
_entity_poly.pdbx_seq_one_letter_code
_entity_poly.pdbx_strand_id
1 'polypeptide(L)'
;MLAILCAECCLLKVSDLIRTKPIGIEDQPDFVNGAALLKTELERGVFEAYLKDVEDRLGRDRSLPKFGPRTMDLDLVVWNDELQDEDYFTRDFLRKAVNQLGYRL
;
A
#
# COMPACT_ATOMS: atom_id res chain seq x y z
N MET A 1 -2.86 7.14 7.60
CA MET A 1 -1.65 6.37 7.22
C MET A 1 -0.38 7.19 7.35
N LEU A 2 -0.12 8.21 6.53
CA LEU A 2 1.18 8.93 6.54
C LEU A 2 1.60 9.45 7.92
N ALA A 3 0.66 9.99 8.72
CA ALA A 3 0.97 10.44 10.08
C ALA A 3 1.51 9.31 10.99
N ILE A 4 0.95 8.10 10.88
CA ILE A 4 1.40 6.92 11.63
C ILE A 4 2.79 6.49 11.13
N LEU A 5 2.93 6.35 9.81
CA LEU A 5 4.21 5.92 9.22
C LEU A 5 5.34 6.93 9.48
N CYS A 6 5.07 8.23 9.48
CA CYS A 6 6.07 9.25 9.82
C CYS A 6 6.47 9.20 11.31
N ALA A 7 5.57 8.79 12.19
CA ALA A 7 5.82 8.75 13.63
C ALA A 7 6.54 7.46 14.06
N GLU A 8 6.32 6.37 13.34
CA GLU A 8 6.74 5.02 13.75
C GLU A 8 7.77 4.38 12.80
N CYS A 9 7.97 4.97 11.62
CA CYS A 9 8.94 4.53 10.62
C CYS A 9 9.73 5.72 10.06
N CYS A 10 10.80 5.44 9.32
CA CYS A 10 11.51 6.46 8.56
C CYS A 10 10.88 6.59 7.17
N LEU A 11 9.96 7.55 7.00
CA LEU A 11 9.37 7.88 5.69
C LEU A 11 10.37 8.64 4.82
N LEU A 12 10.74 8.05 3.69
CA LEU A 12 11.72 8.61 2.76
C LEU A 12 11.06 9.36 1.60
N LYS A 13 9.97 8.80 1.04
CA LYS A 13 9.30 9.37 -0.13
C LYS A 13 7.85 8.92 -0.22
N VAL A 14 7.03 9.71 -0.89
CA VAL A 14 5.64 9.37 -1.27
C VAL A 14 5.43 9.62 -2.75
N SER A 15 4.56 8.83 -3.37
CA SER A 15 4.09 9.05 -4.74
C SER A 15 2.98 10.11 -4.75
N ASP A 16 2.60 10.53 -5.96
CA ASP A 16 1.34 11.21 -6.15
C ASP A 16 0.17 10.29 -5.76
N LEU A 17 -0.93 10.88 -5.31
CA LEU A 17 -2.18 10.17 -5.07
C LEU A 17 -3.04 10.21 -6.34
N ILE A 18 -3.57 9.05 -6.72
CA ILE A 18 -4.42 8.90 -7.90
C ILE A 18 -5.74 8.23 -7.56
N ARG A 19 -6.80 8.68 -8.21
CA ARG A 19 -8.12 8.04 -8.11
C ARG A 19 -8.24 6.94 -9.16
N THR A 20 -8.74 5.78 -8.77
CA THR A 20 -8.94 4.65 -9.67
C THR A 20 -10.31 4.03 -9.46
N LYS A 21 -10.86 3.44 -10.53
CA LYS A 21 -12.06 2.63 -10.41
C LYS A 21 -11.79 1.38 -9.55
N PRO A 22 -12.80 0.89 -8.80
CA PRO A 22 -12.69 -0.36 -8.09
C PRO A 22 -12.46 -1.53 -9.05
N ILE A 23 -11.80 -2.58 -8.56
CA ILE A 23 -11.56 -3.82 -9.28
C ILE A 23 -12.38 -4.92 -8.59
N GLY A 24 -13.13 -5.71 -9.36
CA GLY A 24 -13.96 -6.79 -8.83
C GLY A 24 -15.39 -6.31 -8.50
N ILE A 25 -15.61 -5.77 -7.30
CA ILE A 25 -16.92 -5.23 -6.92
C ILE A 25 -17.01 -3.80 -7.44
N GLU A 26 -17.86 -3.52 -8.42
CA GLU A 26 -17.90 -2.19 -9.06
C GLU A 26 -18.87 -1.21 -8.40
N ASP A 27 -19.88 -1.70 -7.68
CA ASP A 27 -20.85 -0.88 -6.95
C ASP A 27 -20.29 -0.38 -5.61
N GLN A 28 -19.23 0.44 -5.69
CA GLN A 28 -18.58 1.10 -4.57
C GLN A 28 -17.85 2.38 -5.02
N PRO A 29 -17.48 3.28 -4.08
CA PRO A 29 -16.71 4.47 -4.41
C PRO A 29 -15.35 4.15 -5.06
N ASP A 30 -14.83 5.10 -5.86
CA ASP A 30 -13.48 5.05 -6.39
C ASP A 30 -12.43 5.01 -5.26
N PHE A 31 -11.36 4.26 -5.46
CA PHE A 31 -10.23 4.23 -4.53
C PHE A 31 -9.29 5.42 -4.75
N VAL A 32 -8.59 5.82 -3.69
CA VAL A 32 -7.41 6.67 -3.77
C VAL A 32 -6.19 5.79 -3.50
N ASN A 33 -5.31 5.69 -4.48
CA ASN A 33 -4.11 4.86 -4.44
C ASN A 33 -2.84 5.73 -4.44
N GLY A 34 -1.78 5.20 -3.82
CA GLY A 34 -0.45 5.78 -3.79
C GLY A 34 0.55 4.81 -3.16
N ALA A 35 1.81 5.18 -3.13
CA ALA A 35 2.88 4.38 -2.54
C ALA A 35 3.78 5.24 -1.64
N ALA A 36 4.42 4.60 -0.66
CA ALA A 36 5.38 5.22 0.24
C ALA A 36 6.67 4.38 0.28
N LEU A 37 7.82 5.06 0.24
CA LEU A 37 9.13 4.46 0.46
C LEU A 37 9.51 4.65 1.93
N LEU A 38 9.76 3.55 2.62
CA LEU A 38 10.03 3.52 4.04
C LEU A 38 11.38 2.86 4.29
N LYS A 39 12.05 3.29 5.35
CA LYS A 39 13.18 2.58 5.96
C LYS A 39 12.77 2.11 7.35
N THR A 40 13.09 0.86 7.65
CA THR A 40 12.80 0.21 8.93
C THR A 40 13.94 -0.75 9.30
N GLU A 41 14.10 -1.01 10.58
CA GLU A 41 15.00 -2.06 11.11
C GLU A 41 14.26 -3.38 11.33
N LEU A 42 12.93 -3.40 11.12
CA LEU A 42 12.13 -4.61 11.23
C LEU A 42 12.41 -5.56 10.06
N GLU A 43 12.47 -6.85 10.37
CA GLU A 43 12.46 -7.90 9.36
C GLU A 43 11.15 -7.89 8.55
N ARG A 44 11.20 -8.31 7.28
CA ARG A 44 10.06 -8.22 6.33
C ARG A 44 8.74 -8.72 6.92
N GLY A 45 8.74 -9.94 7.47
CA GLY A 45 7.51 -10.55 8.01
C GLY A 45 6.95 -9.81 9.22
N VAL A 46 7.82 -9.20 10.04
CA VAL A 46 7.40 -8.37 11.17
C VAL A 46 6.84 -7.05 10.66
N PHE A 47 7.45 -6.49 9.60
CA PHE A 47 6.96 -5.28 8.96
C PHE A 47 5.60 -5.48 8.27
N GLU A 48 5.37 -6.62 7.62
CA GLU A 48 4.05 -6.98 7.08
C GLU A 48 2.98 -7.04 8.16
N ALA A 49 3.28 -7.67 9.30
CA ALA A 49 2.37 -7.70 10.44
C ALA A 49 2.09 -6.29 10.98
N TYR A 50 3.12 -5.44 11.04
CA TYR A 50 2.98 -4.03 11.40
C TYR A 50 2.05 -3.28 10.44
N LEU A 51 2.18 -3.47 9.12
CA LEU A 51 1.28 -2.84 8.15
C LEU A 51 -0.19 -3.23 8.38
N LYS A 52 -0.45 -4.49 8.75
CA LYS A 52 -1.81 -4.96 9.09
C LYS A 52 -2.33 -4.34 10.39
N ASP A 53 -1.48 -4.13 11.39
CA ASP A 53 -1.84 -3.36 12.59
C ASP A 53 -2.19 -1.89 12.25
N VAL A 54 -1.42 -1.26 11.37
CA VAL A 54 -1.71 0.11 10.90
C VAL A 54 -3.06 0.19 10.18
N GLU A 55 -3.41 -0.80 9.35
CA GLU A 55 -4.76 -0.89 8.75
C GLU A 55 -5.85 -0.96 9.84
N ASP A 56 -5.68 -1.82 10.85
CA ASP A 56 -6.67 -2.02 11.91
C ASP A 56 -6.85 -0.73 12.74
N ARG A 57 -5.76 -0.04 13.07
CA ARG A 57 -5.77 1.28 13.73
C ARG A 57 -6.43 2.37 12.91
N LEU A 58 -6.47 2.22 11.58
CA LEU A 58 -7.19 3.10 10.64
C LEU A 58 -8.62 2.62 10.36
N GLY A 59 -9.13 1.67 11.16
CA GLY A 59 -10.52 1.22 11.14
C GLY A 59 -10.83 0.23 10.03
N ARG A 60 -9.85 -0.59 9.61
CA ARG A 60 -10.07 -1.64 8.63
C ARG A 60 -11.09 -2.66 9.13
N ASP A 61 -12.24 -2.76 8.45
CA ASP A 61 -13.20 -3.83 8.69
C ASP A 61 -12.81 -5.08 7.88
N ARG A 62 -12.46 -6.16 8.60
CA ARG A 62 -12.06 -7.46 8.03
C ARG A 62 -13.24 -8.40 7.79
N SER A 63 -14.46 -8.04 8.20
CA SER A 63 -15.68 -8.82 7.94
C SER A 63 -16.23 -8.62 6.52
N LEU A 64 -15.81 -7.55 5.85
CA LEU A 64 -16.20 -7.22 4.48
C LEU A 64 -15.55 -8.16 3.44
N PRO A 65 -16.20 -8.39 2.28
CA PRO A 65 -15.68 -9.29 1.26
C PRO A 65 -14.35 -8.80 0.68
N LYS A 66 -13.55 -9.75 0.16
CA LYS A 66 -12.40 -9.43 -0.70
C LYS A 66 -12.87 -8.54 -1.85
N PHE A 67 -12.07 -7.54 -2.22
CA PHE A 67 -12.43 -6.45 -3.15
C PHE A 67 -13.58 -5.51 -2.74
N GLY A 68 -14.16 -5.65 -1.55
CA GLY A 68 -15.12 -4.68 -1.02
C GLY A 68 -14.50 -3.35 -0.59
N PRO A 69 -15.33 -2.37 -0.22
CA PRO A 69 -14.86 -1.07 0.26
C PRO A 69 -14.04 -1.25 1.54
N ARG A 70 -13.02 -0.41 1.71
CA ARG A 70 -12.14 -0.43 2.88
C ARG A 70 -11.61 0.95 3.19
N THR A 71 -11.33 1.20 4.46
CA THR A 71 -10.73 2.47 4.92
C THR A 71 -9.27 2.59 4.50
N MET A 72 -8.52 1.49 4.56
CA MET A 72 -7.11 1.42 4.21
C MET A 72 -6.75 -0.01 3.77
N ASP A 73 -5.86 -0.12 2.78
CA ASP A 73 -5.17 -1.35 2.38
C ASP A 73 -3.68 -0.97 2.26
N LEU A 74 -2.81 -1.70 2.94
CA LEU A 74 -1.37 -1.53 2.87
C LEU A 74 -0.73 -2.83 2.43
N ASP A 75 -0.16 -2.79 1.23
CA ASP A 75 0.52 -3.91 0.59
C ASP A 75 2.01 -3.62 0.43
N LEU A 76 2.82 -4.62 0.74
CA LEU A 76 4.27 -4.57 0.59
C LEU A 76 4.63 -4.99 -0.83
N VAL A 77 4.94 -4.02 -1.69
CA VAL A 77 5.19 -4.28 -3.12
C VAL A 77 6.66 -4.62 -3.39
N VAL A 78 7.59 -3.94 -2.74
CA VAL A 78 9.04 -4.11 -2.91
C VAL A 78 9.71 -4.16 -1.55
N TRP A 79 10.66 -5.08 -1.39
CA TRP A 79 11.51 -5.19 -0.21
C TRP A 79 12.96 -5.35 -0.63
N ASN A 80 13.84 -4.42 -0.24
CA ASN A 80 15.26 -4.45 -0.57
C ASN A 80 15.53 -4.76 -2.06
N ASP A 81 14.89 -3.98 -2.94
CA ASP A 81 14.95 -4.10 -4.41
C ASP A 81 14.34 -5.38 -5.01
N GLU A 82 13.80 -6.28 -4.19
CA GLU A 82 13.07 -7.46 -4.64
C GLU A 82 11.57 -7.20 -4.69
N LEU A 83 10.95 -7.49 -5.84
CA LEU A 83 9.51 -7.42 -6.01
C LEU A 83 8.83 -8.54 -5.20
N GLN A 84 7.83 -8.18 -4.40
CA GLN A 84 7.05 -9.10 -3.57
C GLN A 84 5.60 -9.26 -4.07
N ASP A 85 5.13 -8.32 -4.89
CA ASP A 85 3.78 -8.32 -5.44
C ASP A 85 3.80 -8.25 -6.98
N GLU A 86 3.35 -9.34 -7.62
CA GLU A 86 3.28 -9.46 -9.08
C GLU A 86 2.22 -8.55 -9.71
N ASP A 87 1.27 -8.01 -8.94
CA ASP A 87 0.31 -7.03 -9.44
C ASP A 87 1.02 -5.76 -9.94
N TYR A 88 2.29 -5.54 -9.59
CA TYR A 88 3.13 -4.53 -10.21
C TYR A 88 3.17 -4.63 -11.75
N PHE A 89 3.11 -5.84 -12.32
CA PHE A 89 3.12 -6.02 -13.77
C PHE A 89 1.73 -5.82 -14.40
N THR A 90 0.66 -6.07 -13.66
CA THR A 90 -0.71 -6.10 -14.19
C THR A 90 -1.52 -4.83 -13.86
N ARG A 91 -1.09 -4.05 -12.87
CA ARG A 91 -1.77 -2.85 -12.36
C ARG A 91 -0.97 -1.60 -12.67
N ASP A 92 -1.38 -0.88 -13.72
CA ASP A 92 -0.71 0.36 -14.16
C ASP A 92 -0.60 1.42 -13.06
N PHE A 93 -1.64 1.57 -12.23
CA PHE A 93 -1.65 2.55 -11.15
C PHE A 93 -0.62 2.23 -10.07
N LEU A 94 -0.46 0.94 -9.75
CA LEU A 94 0.52 0.43 -8.78
C LEU A 94 1.94 0.65 -9.31
N ARG A 95 2.19 0.18 -10.55
CA ARG A 95 3.50 0.35 -11.22
C ARG A 95 3.93 1.80 -11.27
N LYS A 96 3.03 2.71 -11.67
CA LYS A 96 3.31 4.15 -11.75
C LYS A 96 3.68 4.73 -10.39
N ALA A 97 2.91 4.40 -9.34
CA ALA A 97 3.18 4.89 -8.00
C ALA A 97 4.54 4.40 -7.47
N VAL A 98 4.85 3.11 -7.65
CA VAL A 98 6.12 2.51 -7.22
C VAL A 98 7.31 3.10 -8.00
N ASN A 99 7.19 3.30 -9.32
CA ASN A 99 8.27 3.87 -10.14
C ASN A 99 8.59 5.32 -9.77
N GLN A 100 7.59 6.10 -9.34
CA GLN A 100 7.83 7.45 -8.83
C GLN A 100 8.72 7.44 -7.59
N LEU A 101 8.75 6.35 -6.82
CA LEU A 101 9.60 6.21 -5.65
C LEU A 101 11.05 5.86 -5.99
N GLY A 102 11.36 5.60 -7.26
CA GLY A 102 12.71 5.31 -7.73
C GLY A 102 13.00 3.84 -7.95
N TYR A 103 12.05 2.95 -7.66
CA TYR A 103 12.16 1.54 -8.04
C TYR A 103 12.17 1.40 -9.56
N ARG A 104 13.07 0.56 -10.07
CA ARG A 104 13.19 0.22 -11.50
C ARG A 104 13.58 -1.25 -11.58
N LEU A 105 12.85 -1.99 -12.42
CA LEU A 105 13.27 -3.30 -12.91
C LEU A 105 14.15 -3.15 -14.15
#